data_AF-A0A971GQ16-F1
#
_entry.id   AF-A0A971GQ16-F1
#
_cell.length_a   1.000
_cell.length_b   1.000
_cell.length_c   1.000
_cell.angle_alpha   90.00
_cell.angle_beta   90.00
_cell.angle_gamma   90.00
#
_symmetry.space_group_name_H-M   'P 1'
#
loop_
_entity.id
_entity.type
_entity.pdbx_description
1 polymer ?
#
loop_
_entity_poly.entity_id
_entity_poly.type
_entity_poly.pdbx_seq_one_letter_code
_entity_poly.pdbx_strand_id
1 'polypeptide(L)'
;MDKFRLVSSYKPSEDQQKAIEGLVSGIHSGIKYQTLLGVTGSGKTFTMAKIIESINRPALVLTHNKTLAAQLYREFSEFFPENAVEYFVSYYDYYQPEAYVVSSDLYIEKDASINDEIDRLRLKASSSLLERKDVIVVSSVSCIYGLGRPENFEKHHIVLKRGQEPGRDNLLRKLIAVHYERNDFSFLRGMFRVKGDIVDIYPAYLKQEAYRVEFFGDEIERITLFDPVSGQVKGEMDACFIYPAKHFISSIDDMKETVQMIEDELKERLEELKSEGKLLEAQRLESRTKYDMEMLVETGYCSGIENYSRIIDRRKPGERPACLLDYFRGNYLLLVDESHVTLPQVRGMYGGDRSRKENLVKYGFRLPSALDNRPLVFDEFENIIDKALFVSATPSDYETQKSGNIVEQVIRPTGLVDPRIEVRPAGNQVDDLIKEVNLRIKNNERVLVTTLTKKMAEDLSGYFKDVGINSRYLHSEIETIERVEIIRDLRKGEFDCLIGINLLREGLDIPEV
;
A
#
# COMPACT_ATOMS: atom_id res chain seq x y z
N MET A 1 -4.68 -21.59 -11.37
CA MET A 1 -4.99 -22.41 -10.17
C MET A 1 -6.00 -21.60 -9.37
N ASP A 2 -7.07 -22.22 -8.86
CA ASP A 2 -8.15 -21.51 -8.16
C ASP A 2 -8.16 -21.77 -6.65
N LYS A 3 -7.09 -22.37 -6.12
CA LYS A 3 -6.99 -22.77 -4.72
C LYS A 3 -5.69 -22.30 -4.09
N PHE A 4 -5.80 -21.76 -2.87
CA PHE A 4 -4.65 -21.51 -2.03
C PHE A 4 -4.02 -22.82 -1.58
N ARG A 5 -2.70 -22.89 -1.62
CA ARG A 5 -1.91 -24.05 -1.19
C ARG A 5 -0.84 -23.58 -0.22
N LEU A 6 -1.09 -23.80 1.08
CA LEU A 6 -0.13 -23.43 2.10
C LEU A 6 1.00 -24.46 2.16
N VAL A 7 2.24 -23.99 2.08
CA VAL A 7 3.47 -24.75 2.27
C VAL A 7 4.11 -24.31 3.59
N SER A 8 4.28 -25.25 4.52
CA SER A 8 4.94 -24.99 5.81
C SER A 8 5.49 -26.28 6.39
N SER A 9 6.62 -26.20 7.09
CA SER A 9 7.21 -27.29 7.86
C SER A 9 6.54 -27.50 9.23
N TYR A 10 5.71 -26.55 9.68
CA TYR A 10 5.10 -26.56 11.00
C TYR A 10 3.58 -26.81 10.90
N LYS A 11 3.00 -27.46 11.92
CA LYS A 11 1.56 -27.67 12.06
C LYS A 11 0.98 -26.69 13.10
N PRO A 12 -0.31 -26.33 13.01
CA PRO A 12 -0.96 -25.51 14.03
C PRO A 12 -0.80 -26.12 15.43
N SER A 13 -0.46 -25.31 16.42
CA SER A 13 -0.59 -25.70 17.83
C SER A 13 -2.07 -25.86 18.20
N GLU A 14 -2.37 -26.44 19.37
CA GLU A 14 -3.76 -26.64 19.79
C GLU A 14 -4.55 -25.31 19.86
N ASP A 15 -3.92 -24.26 20.38
CA ASP A 15 -4.53 -22.93 20.50
C ASP A 15 -4.74 -22.27 19.13
N GLN A 16 -3.75 -22.38 18.24
CA GLN A 16 -3.89 -21.94 16.85
C GLN A 16 -5.00 -22.70 16.14
N GLN A 17 -5.10 -24.02 16.33
CA GLN A 17 -6.13 -24.85 15.71
C GLN A 17 -7.54 -24.42 16.15
N LYS A 18 -7.74 -24.23 17.47
CA LYS A 18 -9.01 -23.69 18.00
C LYS A 18 -9.31 -22.31 17.43
N ALA A 19 -8.29 -21.45 17.32
CA ALA A 19 -8.47 -20.12 16.79
C ALA A 19 -8.89 -20.13 15.31
N ILE A 20 -8.23 -20.95 14.49
CA ILE A 20 -8.54 -21.15 13.07
C ILE A 20 -9.98 -21.66 12.92
N GLU A 21 -10.35 -22.72 13.65
CA GLU A 21 -11.68 -23.32 13.56
C GLU A 21 -12.78 -22.34 13.96
N GLY A 22 -12.60 -21.61 15.06
CA GLY A 22 -13.56 -20.61 15.54
C GLY A 22 -13.78 -19.49 14.53
N LEU A 23 -12.71 -18.94 13.97
CA LEU A 23 -12.78 -17.84 13.01
C LEU A 23 -13.33 -18.29 11.65
N VAL A 24 -12.91 -19.45 11.14
CA VAL A 24 -13.41 -20.04 9.89
C VAL A 24 -14.91 -20.35 10.00
N SER A 25 -15.34 -20.96 11.10
CA SER A 25 -16.76 -21.22 11.38
C SER A 25 -17.58 -19.93 11.40
N GLY A 26 -17.07 -18.87 12.03
CA GLY A 26 -17.72 -17.56 12.05
C GLY A 26 -17.87 -16.94 10.66
N ILE A 27 -16.85 -17.05 9.79
CA ILE A 27 -16.92 -16.57 8.40
C ILE A 27 -18.00 -17.34 7.62
N HIS A 28 -18.02 -18.68 7.73
CA HIS A 28 -19.02 -19.51 7.08
C HIS A 28 -20.45 -19.25 7.59
N SER A 29 -20.59 -18.92 8.88
CA SER A 29 -21.86 -18.56 9.50
C SER A 29 -22.34 -17.15 9.13
N GLY A 30 -21.57 -16.42 8.32
CA GLY A 30 -21.96 -15.10 7.82
C GLY A 30 -21.60 -13.95 8.77
N ILE A 31 -20.81 -14.16 9.83
CA ILE A 31 -20.34 -13.07 10.69
C ILE A 31 -19.48 -12.11 9.86
N LYS A 32 -19.81 -10.81 9.85
CA LYS A 32 -19.11 -9.80 9.05
C LYS A 32 -17.75 -9.43 9.65
N TYR A 33 -17.73 -9.16 10.96
CA TYR A 33 -16.55 -8.71 11.70
C TYR A 33 -16.19 -9.72 12.78
N GLN A 34 -14.92 -10.11 12.84
CA GLN A 34 -14.37 -10.96 13.89
C GLN A 34 -13.02 -10.41 14.35
N THR A 35 -12.63 -10.74 15.57
CA THR A 35 -11.31 -10.36 16.12
C THR A 35 -10.54 -11.60 16.52
N LEU A 36 -9.29 -11.70 16.08
CA LEU A 36 -8.26 -12.56 16.65
C LEU A 36 -7.48 -11.75 17.69
N LEU A 37 -7.73 -12.04 18.97
CA LEU A 37 -6.96 -11.52 20.10
C LEU A 37 -5.71 -12.40 20.26
N GLY A 38 -4.64 -12.03 19.57
CA GLY A 38 -3.42 -12.84 19.47
C GLY A 38 -2.22 -12.16 20.12
N VAL A 39 -1.61 -12.81 21.12
CA VAL A 39 -0.39 -12.26 21.76
C VAL A 39 0.79 -12.28 20.81
N THR A 40 1.77 -11.40 21.03
CA THR A 40 3.03 -11.38 20.24
C THR A 40 3.78 -12.71 20.40
N GLY A 41 4.29 -13.25 19.29
CA GLY A 41 4.95 -14.56 19.25
C GLY A 41 4.01 -15.77 19.21
N SER A 42 2.69 -15.57 19.18
CA SER A 42 1.72 -16.68 19.04
C SER A 42 1.61 -17.24 17.61
N GLY A 43 2.28 -16.64 16.63
CA GLY A 43 2.20 -17.06 15.22
C GLY A 43 0.95 -16.57 14.49
N LYS A 44 0.53 -15.31 14.74
CA LYS A 44 -0.65 -14.69 14.12
C LYS A 44 -0.67 -14.80 12.59
N THR A 45 0.46 -14.54 11.91
CA THR A 45 0.53 -14.64 10.44
C THR A 45 0.23 -16.06 9.94
N PHE A 46 0.72 -17.09 10.64
CA PHE A 46 0.46 -18.47 10.26
C PHE A 46 -1.02 -18.84 10.42
N THR A 47 -1.65 -18.36 11.50
CA THR A 47 -3.11 -18.47 11.71
C THR A 47 -3.88 -17.76 10.60
N MET A 48 -3.50 -16.54 10.23
CA MET A 48 -4.09 -15.80 9.11
C MET A 48 -3.95 -16.58 7.78
N ALA A 49 -2.77 -17.13 7.50
CA ALA A 49 -2.52 -17.94 6.32
C ALA A 49 -3.42 -19.19 6.27
N LYS A 50 -3.57 -19.90 7.39
CA LYS A 50 -4.47 -21.06 7.49
C LYS A 50 -5.93 -20.69 7.28
N ILE A 51 -6.36 -19.53 7.76
CA ILE A 51 -7.72 -19.02 7.52
C ILE A 51 -7.91 -18.71 6.03
N ILE A 52 -6.95 -18.05 5.38
CA ILE A 52 -7.01 -17.78 3.93
C ILE A 52 -7.10 -19.08 3.12
N GLU A 53 -6.26 -20.07 3.44
CA GLU A 53 -6.29 -21.40 2.81
C GLU A 53 -7.66 -22.07 2.96
N SER A 54 -8.24 -22.02 4.16
CA SER A 54 -9.52 -22.68 4.47
C SER A 54 -10.72 -22.00 3.81
N ILE A 55 -10.74 -20.66 3.80
CA ILE A 55 -11.84 -19.87 3.22
C ILE A 55 -11.77 -19.83 1.69
N ASN A 56 -10.56 -19.92 1.14
CA ASN A 56 -10.28 -19.96 -0.30
C ASN A 56 -10.92 -18.81 -1.09
N ARG A 57 -10.71 -17.57 -0.62
CA ARG A 57 -11.13 -16.32 -1.27
C ARG A 57 -9.94 -15.37 -1.40
N PRO A 58 -9.93 -14.47 -2.39
CA PRO A 58 -8.97 -13.38 -2.43
C PRO A 58 -8.88 -12.68 -1.07
N ALA A 59 -7.67 -12.31 -0.66
CA ALA A 59 -7.44 -11.71 0.64
C ALA A 59 -6.71 -10.37 0.51
N LEU A 60 -7.15 -9.37 1.28
CA LEU A 60 -6.45 -8.12 1.48
C LEU A 60 -5.89 -8.12 2.91
N VAL A 61 -4.57 -8.11 3.04
CA VAL A 61 -3.89 -7.94 4.34
C VAL A 61 -3.50 -6.47 4.47
N LEU A 62 -4.13 -5.76 5.39
CA LEU A 62 -3.93 -4.33 5.62
C LEU A 62 -3.11 -4.11 6.90
N THR A 63 -2.02 -3.36 6.80
CA THR A 63 -1.17 -2.99 7.95
C THR A 63 -0.78 -1.51 7.91
N HIS A 64 -0.38 -0.95 9.05
CA HIS A 64 -0.21 0.49 9.24
C HIS A 64 1.12 1.07 8.75
N ASN A 65 2.13 0.22 8.44
CA ASN A 65 3.43 0.70 8.01
C ASN A 65 4.10 -0.19 6.92
N LYS A 66 5.02 0.39 6.14
CA LYS A 66 5.68 -0.28 5.01
C LYS A 66 6.59 -1.44 5.45
N THR A 67 7.20 -1.35 6.64
CA THR A 67 8.12 -2.37 7.17
C THR A 67 7.39 -3.67 7.50
N LEU A 68 6.29 -3.59 8.26
CA LEU A 68 5.41 -4.73 8.54
C LEU A 68 4.77 -5.25 7.26
N ALA A 69 4.37 -4.37 6.33
CA ALA A 69 3.84 -4.80 5.04
C ALA A 69 4.87 -5.65 4.27
N ALA A 70 6.14 -5.23 4.24
CA ALA A 70 7.20 -6.00 3.57
C ALA A 70 7.49 -7.32 4.28
N GLN A 71 7.42 -7.35 5.62
CA GLN A 71 7.56 -8.59 6.40
C GLN A 71 6.43 -9.57 6.09
N LEU A 72 5.17 -9.14 6.20
CA LEU A 72 3.99 -9.94 5.89
C LEU A 72 4.02 -10.42 4.44
N TYR A 73 4.42 -9.56 3.49
CA TYR A 73 4.58 -9.95 2.10
C TYR A 73 5.56 -11.11 1.92
N ARG A 74 6.72 -11.08 2.59
CA ARG A 74 7.68 -12.18 2.57
C ARG A 74 7.13 -13.44 3.21
N GLU A 75 6.55 -13.34 4.41
CA GLU A 75 5.96 -14.48 5.13
C GLU A 75 4.85 -15.15 4.31
N PHE A 76 3.92 -14.37 3.73
CA PHE A 76 2.88 -14.89 2.86
C PHE A 76 3.45 -15.50 1.57
N SER A 77 4.49 -14.91 0.97
CA SER A 77 5.14 -15.47 -0.22
C SER A 77 5.80 -16.82 0.06
N GLU A 78 6.38 -16.99 1.25
CA GLU A 78 6.94 -18.29 1.70
C GLU A 78 5.83 -19.30 1.99
N PHE A 79 4.71 -18.88 2.58
CA PHE A 79 3.57 -19.76 2.83
C PHE A 79 2.82 -20.16 1.55
N PHE A 80 2.78 -19.32 0.53
CA PHE A 80 2.00 -19.54 -0.69
C PHE A 80 2.84 -19.40 -1.98
N PRO A 81 3.89 -20.22 -2.16
CA PRO A 81 4.83 -20.06 -3.28
C PRO A 81 4.22 -20.34 -4.66
N GLU A 82 3.07 -21.03 -4.71
CA GLU A 82 2.35 -21.37 -5.95
C GLU A 82 1.17 -20.42 -6.25
N ASN A 83 0.83 -19.51 -5.33
CA ASN A 83 -0.27 -18.57 -5.47
C ASN A 83 0.23 -17.14 -5.73
N ALA A 84 -0.68 -16.22 -6.06
CA ALA A 84 -0.33 -14.83 -6.30
C ALA A 84 -0.29 -14.05 -4.97
N VAL A 85 0.90 -13.91 -4.40
CA VAL A 85 1.14 -13.00 -3.27
C VAL A 85 1.68 -11.70 -3.83
N GLU A 86 0.94 -10.62 -3.61
CA GLU A 86 1.14 -9.32 -4.24
C GLU A 86 1.34 -8.22 -3.20
N TYR A 87 2.03 -7.14 -3.60
CA TYR A 87 2.42 -6.05 -2.70
C TYR A 87 1.87 -4.70 -3.19
N PHE A 88 1.14 -4.00 -2.32
CA PHE A 88 0.47 -2.75 -2.68
C PHE A 88 0.68 -1.64 -1.65
N VAL A 89 1.76 -0.88 -1.81
CA VAL A 89 2.04 0.28 -0.95
C VAL A 89 2.25 1.53 -1.79
N SER A 90 2.38 2.69 -1.16
CA SER A 90 2.77 3.92 -1.87
C SER A 90 4.08 3.69 -2.63
N TYR A 91 4.03 3.86 -3.94
CA TYR A 91 5.17 3.83 -4.85
C TYR A 91 6.07 5.08 -4.77
N TYR A 92 5.79 6.02 -3.88
CA TYR A 92 6.67 7.16 -3.70
C TYR A 92 7.78 6.80 -2.69
N ASP A 93 9.03 6.99 -3.10
CA ASP A 93 10.20 7.00 -2.20
C ASP A 93 10.23 8.30 -1.40
N TYR A 94 9.94 9.41 -2.09
CA TYR A 94 9.75 10.73 -1.51
C TYR A 94 8.46 11.33 -2.05
N TYR A 95 7.67 11.96 -1.17
CA TYR A 95 6.43 12.63 -1.57
C TYR A 95 6.19 13.86 -0.72
N GLN A 96 6.25 15.02 -1.36
CA GLN A 96 5.78 16.28 -0.83
C GLN A 96 4.43 16.61 -1.47
N PRO A 97 3.34 16.64 -0.68
CA PRO A 97 2.04 17.02 -1.19
C PRO A 97 2.01 18.50 -1.55
N GLU A 98 1.25 18.85 -2.59
CA GLU A 98 0.84 20.24 -2.83
C GLU A 98 0.09 20.77 -1.61
N ALA A 99 0.46 21.95 -1.11
CA ALA A 99 -0.16 22.57 0.04
C ALA A 99 -0.03 24.10 0.01
N TYR A 100 -0.90 24.78 0.76
CA TYR A 100 -0.81 26.22 0.98
C TYR A 100 -0.89 26.51 2.49
N VAL A 101 0.19 27.09 3.03
CA VAL A 101 0.32 27.43 4.45
C VAL A 101 -0.08 28.90 4.63
N VAL A 102 -1.33 29.09 5.06
CA VAL A 102 -1.99 30.41 5.16
C VAL A 102 -1.21 31.38 6.05
N SER A 103 -0.69 30.91 7.19
CA SER A 103 -0.01 31.75 8.17
C SER A 103 1.27 32.41 7.65
N SER A 104 1.87 31.85 6.62
CA SER A 104 3.14 32.30 6.04
C SER A 104 3.03 32.67 4.56
N ASP A 105 1.82 32.70 3.99
CA ASP A 105 1.58 32.89 2.56
C ASP A 105 2.50 32.02 1.68
N LEU A 106 2.70 30.76 2.09
CA LEU A 106 3.65 29.86 1.44
C LEU A 106 2.89 28.80 0.63
N TYR A 107 3.07 28.85 -0.69
CA TYR A 107 2.67 27.77 -1.58
C TYR A 107 3.81 26.75 -1.68
N ILE A 108 3.46 25.49 -1.45
CA ILE A 108 4.37 24.34 -1.50
C ILE A 108 3.99 23.54 -2.75
N GLU A 109 4.91 23.47 -3.70
CA GLU A 109 4.76 22.66 -4.90
C GLU A 109 4.81 21.16 -4.58
N LYS A 110 4.07 20.40 -5.38
CA LYS A 110 4.15 18.94 -5.37
C LYS A 110 5.52 18.53 -5.89
N ASP A 111 6.24 17.76 -5.10
CA ASP A 111 7.49 17.12 -5.51
C ASP A 111 7.45 15.65 -5.09
N ALA A 112 7.89 14.76 -5.96
CA ALA A 112 7.79 13.33 -5.72
C ALA A 112 8.79 12.53 -6.54
N SER A 113 9.32 11.47 -5.92
CA SER A 113 10.13 10.45 -6.59
C SER A 113 9.38 9.12 -6.56
N ILE A 114 9.25 8.49 -7.72
CA ILE A 114 8.55 7.22 -7.88
C ILE A 114 9.56 6.08 -7.85
N ASN A 115 9.30 5.09 -7.00
CA ASN A 115 9.96 3.81 -6.97
C ASN A 115 9.38 2.89 -8.05
N ASP A 116 10.19 2.65 -9.06
CA ASP A 116 9.84 1.83 -10.21
C ASP A 116 9.42 0.40 -9.75
N GLU A 117 10.18 -0.30 -8.91
CA GLU A 117 9.81 -1.66 -8.48
C GLU A 117 8.46 -1.71 -7.74
N ILE A 118 8.13 -0.70 -6.92
CA ILE A 118 6.83 -0.65 -6.24
C ILE A 118 5.69 -0.37 -7.22
N ASP A 119 5.86 0.50 -8.22
CA ASP A 119 4.84 0.74 -9.25
C ASP A 119 4.50 -0.56 -10.02
N ARG A 120 5.53 -1.34 -10.38
CA ARG A 120 5.37 -2.66 -11.01
C ARG A 120 4.56 -3.60 -10.12
N LEU A 121 4.89 -3.67 -8.84
CA LEU A 121 4.18 -4.53 -7.88
C LEU A 121 2.72 -4.12 -7.72
N ARG A 122 2.41 -2.81 -7.76
CA ARG A 122 1.02 -2.31 -7.73
C ARG A 122 0.23 -2.72 -8.96
N LEU A 123 0.81 -2.56 -10.15
CA LEU A 123 0.20 -3.01 -11.41
C LEU A 123 0.04 -4.54 -11.45
N LYS A 124 0.99 -5.26 -10.85
CA LYS A 124 0.90 -6.71 -10.71
C LYS A 124 -0.23 -7.12 -9.79
N ALA A 125 -0.42 -6.44 -8.66
CA ALA A 125 -1.54 -6.70 -7.75
C ALA A 125 -2.91 -6.50 -8.43
N SER A 126 -3.10 -5.38 -9.14
CA SER A 126 -4.36 -5.07 -9.82
C SER A 126 -4.66 -6.02 -10.98
N SER A 127 -3.65 -6.36 -11.80
CA SER A 127 -3.81 -7.37 -12.85
C SER A 127 -4.08 -8.78 -12.30
N SER A 128 -3.36 -9.21 -11.26
CA SER A 128 -3.58 -10.52 -10.61
C SER A 128 -5.01 -10.65 -10.07
N LEU A 129 -5.59 -9.60 -9.48
CA LEU A 129 -6.99 -9.61 -9.03
C LEU A 129 -8.02 -9.78 -10.16
N LEU A 130 -7.67 -9.39 -11.40
CA LEU A 130 -8.53 -9.58 -12.57
C LEU A 130 -8.33 -10.95 -13.23
N GLU A 131 -7.13 -11.52 -13.16
CA GLU A 131 -6.78 -12.79 -13.82
C GLU A 131 -7.17 -14.03 -13.01
N ARG A 132 -7.12 -13.95 -11.67
CA ARG A 132 -7.17 -15.14 -10.81
C ARG A 132 -7.79 -14.87 -9.43
N LYS A 133 -8.21 -15.94 -8.76
CA LYS A 133 -8.94 -15.88 -7.47
C LYS A 133 -8.07 -16.18 -6.24
N ASP A 134 -6.93 -16.83 -6.44
CA ASP A 134 -5.98 -17.21 -5.40
C ASP A 134 -4.93 -16.09 -5.18
N VAL A 135 -5.44 -14.89 -4.87
CA VAL A 135 -4.62 -13.68 -4.69
C VAL A 135 -4.63 -13.20 -3.24
N ILE A 136 -3.46 -12.98 -2.67
CA ILE A 136 -3.27 -12.26 -1.41
C ILE A 136 -2.59 -10.94 -1.74
N VAL A 137 -3.21 -9.82 -1.41
CA VAL A 137 -2.59 -8.50 -1.55
C VAL A 137 -2.21 -8.00 -0.16
N VAL A 138 -0.93 -7.81 0.09
CA VAL A 138 -0.44 -7.15 1.31
C VAL A 138 -0.29 -5.66 1.02
N SER A 139 -1.01 -4.82 1.79
CA SER A 139 -1.16 -3.40 1.52
C SER A 139 -0.98 -2.53 2.76
N SER A 140 -0.51 -1.31 2.53
CA SER A 140 -0.69 -0.21 3.49
C SER A 140 -2.05 0.46 3.29
N VAL A 141 -2.31 1.57 3.97
CA VAL A 141 -3.46 2.46 3.68
C VAL A 141 -3.51 2.97 2.23
N SER A 142 -2.51 2.68 1.39
CA SER A 142 -2.61 2.96 -0.04
C SER A 142 -3.81 2.27 -0.72
N CYS A 143 -4.36 1.19 -0.17
CA CYS A 143 -5.52 0.50 -0.76
C CYS A 143 -6.81 1.34 -0.75
N ILE A 144 -6.92 2.33 0.14
CA ILE A 144 -8.10 3.21 0.24
C ILE A 144 -7.95 4.51 -0.58
N TYR A 145 -6.83 4.69 -1.27
CA TYR A 145 -6.60 5.84 -2.14
C TYR A 145 -7.15 5.59 -3.55
N GLY A 146 -7.45 6.69 -4.23
CA GLY A 146 -7.97 6.68 -5.60
C GLY A 146 -7.09 5.89 -6.58
N LEU A 147 -7.73 5.04 -7.36
CA LEU A 147 -7.20 4.32 -8.52
C LEU A 147 -8.20 4.47 -9.67
N GLY A 148 -7.75 4.20 -10.90
CA GLY A 148 -8.68 4.06 -12.02
C GLY A 148 -9.65 2.90 -11.78
N ARG A 149 -10.87 3.04 -12.28
CA ARG A 149 -11.94 2.04 -12.11
C ARG A 149 -11.52 0.67 -12.63
N PRO A 150 -11.83 -0.43 -11.93
CA PRO A 150 -11.50 -1.77 -12.39
C PRO A 150 -12.15 -2.09 -13.75
N GLU A 151 -13.37 -1.58 -14.01
CA GLU A 151 -14.02 -1.76 -15.31
C GLU A 151 -13.25 -1.07 -16.44
N ASN A 152 -12.66 0.10 -16.18
CA ASN A 152 -11.85 0.82 -17.17
C ASN A 152 -10.51 0.11 -17.38
N PHE A 153 -9.86 -0.29 -16.30
CA PHE A 153 -8.58 -1.01 -16.36
C PHE A 153 -8.73 -2.36 -17.09
N GLU A 154 -9.82 -3.08 -16.83
CA GLU A 154 -10.18 -4.30 -17.54
C GLU A 154 -10.57 -3.98 -19.00
N LYS A 155 -11.47 -3.05 -19.29
CA LYS A 155 -11.92 -2.77 -20.67
C LYS A 155 -10.78 -2.44 -21.64
N HIS A 156 -9.70 -1.83 -21.15
CA HIS A 156 -8.56 -1.44 -21.97
C HIS A 156 -7.46 -2.51 -22.06
N HIS A 157 -7.64 -3.71 -21.51
CA HIS A 157 -6.66 -4.78 -21.73
C HIS A 157 -6.62 -5.21 -23.20
N ILE A 158 -5.43 -5.53 -23.70
CA ILE A 158 -5.25 -6.04 -25.06
C ILE A 158 -5.16 -7.56 -24.98
N VAL A 159 -6.09 -8.25 -25.64
CA VAL A 159 -6.05 -9.70 -25.83
C VAL A 159 -5.34 -10.01 -27.13
N LEU A 160 -4.31 -10.83 -27.06
CA LEU A 160 -3.65 -11.38 -28.24
C LEU A 160 -3.82 -12.90 -28.22
N LYS A 161 -4.33 -13.47 -29.30
CA LYS A 161 -4.40 -14.92 -29.48
C LYS A 161 -3.79 -15.31 -30.81
N ARG A 162 -3.13 -16.47 -30.83
CA ARG A 162 -2.64 -17.08 -32.06
C ARG A 162 -3.79 -17.26 -33.06
N GLY A 163 -3.53 -16.96 -34.33
CA GLY A 163 -4.50 -17.03 -35.42
C GLY A 163 -5.47 -15.83 -35.51
N GLN A 164 -5.33 -14.81 -34.66
CA GLN A 164 -6.07 -13.55 -34.83
C GLN A 164 -5.38 -12.65 -35.84
N GLU A 165 -6.18 -11.84 -36.55
CA GLU A 165 -5.70 -10.85 -37.53
C GLU A 165 -5.85 -9.41 -37.01
N PRO A 166 -5.21 -8.99 -35.90
CA PRO A 166 -5.36 -7.63 -35.41
C PRO A 166 -4.67 -6.61 -36.32
N GLY A 167 -3.72 -7.04 -37.16
CA GLY A 167 -2.80 -6.18 -37.91
C GLY A 167 -1.74 -5.55 -37.00
N ARG A 168 -0.48 -5.59 -37.43
CA ARG A 168 0.66 -5.12 -36.62
C ARG A 168 0.49 -3.66 -36.20
N ASP A 169 0.21 -2.76 -37.13
CA ASP A 169 0.15 -1.32 -36.86
C ASP A 169 -1.02 -0.94 -35.94
N ASN A 170 -2.11 -1.71 -35.97
CA ASN A 170 -3.23 -1.55 -35.05
C ASN A 170 -2.85 -1.99 -33.63
N LEU A 171 -2.09 -3.08 -33.47
CA LEU A 171 -1.52 -3.46 -32.17
C LEU A 171 -0.66 -2.33 -31.60
N LEU A 172 0.22 -1.72 -32.40
CA LEU A 172 1.07 -0.61 -31.93
C LEU A 172 0.24 0.57 -31.44
N ARG A 173 -0.81 0.96 -32.17
CA ARG A 173 -1.73 2.03 -31.74
C ARG A 173 -2.43 1.70 -30.42
N LYS A 174 -2.89 0.45 -30.25
CA LYS A 174 -3.50 0.00 -28.99
C LYS A 174 -2.52 0.05 -27.83
N LEU A 175 -1.27 -0.36 -28.03
CA LEU A 175 -0.22 -0.31 -27.00
C LEU A 175 0.03 1.13 -26.52
N ILE A 176 0.14 2.07 -27.46
CA ILE A 176 0.30 3.51 -27.14
C ILE A 176 -0.92 4.02 -26.36
N ALA A 177 -2.13 3.66 -26.77
CA ALA A 177 -3.37 4.08 -26.10
C ALA A 177 -3.47 3.59 -24.64
N VAL A 178 -2.76 2.52 -24.28
CA VAL A 178 -2.71 1.97 -22.91
C VAL A 178 -1.38 2.28 -22.21
N HIS A 179 -0.73 3.37 -22.65
CA HIS A 179 0.47 3.98 -22.07
C HIS A 179 1.77 3.19 -22.20
N TYR A 180 1.90 2.32 -23.20
CA TYR A 180 3.20 1.75 -23.53
C TYR A 180 3.98 2.68 -24.46
N GLU A 181 5.29 2.77 -24.22
CA GLU A 181 6.21 3.56 -25.04
C GLU A 181 6.92 2.69 -26.09
N ARG A 182 7.08 3.21 -27.31
CA ARG A 182 7.93 2.54 -28.29
C ARG A 182 9.39 2.88 -28.04
N ASN A 183 10.21 1.88 -27.76
CA ASN A 183 11.66 2.07 -27.61
C ASN A 183 12.45 0.89 -28.18
N ASP A 184 13.04 1.11 -29.36
CA ASP A 184 13.77 0.07 -30.09
C ASP A 184 15.20 -0.17 -29.54
N PHE A 185 15.73 0.76 -28.72
CA PHE A 185 17.09 0.71 -28.16
C PHE A 185 17.11 0.23 -26.71
N SER A 186 16.33 0.87 -25.84
CA SER A 186 16.24 0.57 -24.41
C SER A 186 14.93 -0.16 -24.14
N PHE A 187 14.98 -1.49 -24.06
CA PHE A 187 13.78 -2.32 -23.88
C PHE A 187 13.53 -2.58 -22.40
N LEU A 188 12.82 -1.64 -21.76
CA LEU A 188 12.39 -1.72 -20.36
C LEU A 188 10.89 -2.07 -20.29
N ARG A 189 10.41 -2.36 -19.08
CA ARG A 189 8.99 -2.62 -18.83
C ARG A 189 8.13 -1.39 -19.20
N GLY A 190 6.89 -1.63 -19.58
CA GLY A 190 6.01 -0.58 -20.10
C GLY A 190 6.41 -0.11 -21.51
N MET A 191 7.29 -0.86 -22.19
CA MET A 191 7.73 -0.53 -23.54
C MET A 191 7.46 -1.67 -24.53
N PHE A 192 7.43 -1.32 -25.81
CA PHE A 192 7.45 -2.26 -26.92
C PHE A 192 8.49 -1.85 -27.96
N ARG A 193 8.95 -2.81 -28.75
CA ARG A 193 9.86 -2.59 -29.89
C ARG A 193 9.44 -3.42 -31.09
N VAL A 194 9.86 -2.97 -32.28
CA VAL A 194 9.48 -3.60 -33.55
C VAL A 194 10.71 -3.98 -34.35
N LYS A 195 10.76 -5.24 -34.80
CA LYS A 195 11.81 -5.77 -35.68
C LYS A 195 11.16 -6.55 -36.83
N GLY A 196 10.90 -5.88 -37.95
CA GLY A 196 10.18 -6.46 -39.08
C GLY A 196 8.75 -6.84 -38.68
N ASP A 197 8.46 -8.13 -38.71
CA ASP A 197 7.16 -8.71 -38.37
C ASP A 197 7.07 -9.17 -36.90
N ILE A 198 8.07 -8.83 -36.10
CA ILE A 198 8.15 -9.17 -34.68
C ILE A 198 7.86 -7.92 -33.85
N VAL A 199 6.91 -8.04 -32.92
CA VAL A 199 6.64 -7.05 -31.87
C VAL A 199 7.00 -7.67 -30.52
N ASP A 200 8.07 -7.18 -29.90
CA ASP A 200 8.39 -7.52 -28.51
C ASP A 200 7.71 -6.50 -27.59
N ILE A 201 7.01 -6.98 -26.57
CA ILE A 201 6.24 -6.18 -25.62
C ILE A 201 6.69 -6.57 -24.21
N TYR A 202 7.13 -5.61 -23.41
CA TYR A 202 7.50 -5.84 -22.02
C TYR A 202 6.42 -5.29 -21.10
N PRO A 203 5.52 -6.14 -20.56
CA PRO A 203 4.44 -5.67 -19.69
C PRO A 203 4.95 -4.91 -18.47
N ALA A 204 4.26 -3.82 -18.11
CA ALA A 204 4.68 -2.92 -17.03
C ALA A 204 4.73 -3.59 -15.63
N TYR A 205 4.06 -4.73 -15.46
CA TYR A 205 3.91 -5.47 -14.21
C TYR A 205 4.80 -6.73 -14.10
N LEU A 206 5.41 -7.18 -15.20
CA LEU A 206 6.29 -8.35 -15.20
C LEU A 206 7.74 -7.95 -14.91
N LYS A 207 8.49 -8.83 -14.25
CA LYS A 207 9.86 -8.52 -13.77
C LYS A 207 10.98 -8.99 -14.70
N GLN A 208 10.80 -10.15 -15.34
CA GLN A 208 11.82 -10.81 -16.18
C GLN A 208 11.15 -11.61 -17.31
N GLU A 209 10.02 -11.10 -17.79
CA GLU A 209 9.17 -11.77 -18.74
C GLU A 209 8.58 -10.75 -19.69
N ALA A 210 8.78 -10.99 -20.98
CA ALA A 210 8.24 -10.20 -22.08
C ALA A 210 7.58 -11.13 -23.09
N TYR A 211 6.62 -10.59 -23.83
CA TYR A 211 5.93 -11.30 -24.90
C TYR A 211 6.57 -10.94 -26.24
N ARG A 212 6.84 -11.95 -27.05
CA ARG A 212 7.20 -11.80 -28.46
C ARG A 212 6.02 -12.25 -29.31
N VAL A 213 5.52 -11.34 -30.15
CA VAL A 213 4.40 -11.58 -31.06
C VAL A 213 4.95 -11.55 -32.48
N GLU A 214 4.88 -12.69 -33.17
CA GLU A 214 5.36 -12.85 -34.55
C GLU A 214 4.15 -12.83 -35.50
N PHE A 215 4.21 -11.99 -36.52
CA PHE A 215 3.14 -11.79 -37.51
C PHE A 215 3.46 -12.45 -38.85
N PHE A 216 2.43 -12.94 -39.53
CA PHE A 216 2.45 -13.28 -40.95
C PHE A 216 1.38 -12.45 -41.67
N GLY A 217 1.79 -11.34 -42.30
CA GLY A 217 0.84 -10.33 -42.77
C GLY A 217 0.13 -9.67 -41.58
N ASP A 218 -1.20 -9.81 -41.51
CA ASP A 218 -2.00 -9.29 -40.40
C ASP A 218 -2.27 -10.31 -39.28
N GLU A 219 -1.97 -11.59 -39.51
CA GLU A 219 -2.22 -12.71 -38.60
C GLU A 219 -1.09 -12.88 -37.57
N ILE A 220 -1.44 -13.16 -36.31
CA ILE A 220 -0.50 -13.58 -35.27
C ILE A 220 -0.19 -15.07 -35.46
N GLU A 221 1.00 -15.37 -35.98
CA GLU A 221 1.46 -16.74 -36.20
C GLU A 221 1.90 -17.40 -34.88
N ARG A 222 2.56 -16.64 -34.00
CA ARG A 222 3.20 -17.17 -32.79
C ARG A 222 3.27 -16.14 -31.68
N ILE A 223 3.05 -16.59 -30.43
CA ILE A 223 3.28 -15.80 -29.22
C ILE A 223 4.24 -16.58 -28.32
N THR A 224 5.33 -15.94 -27.93
CA THR A 224 6.40 -16.55 -27.13
C THR A 224 6.68 -15.73 -25.88
N LEU A 225 6.82 -16.39 -24.73
CA LEU A 225 7.34 -15.79 -23.50
C LEU A 225 8.86 -15.90 -23.49
N PHE A 226 9.55 -14.80 -23.23
CA PHE A 226 11.01 -14.79 -23.18
C PHE A 226 11.54 -13.85 -22.09
N ASP A 227 12.79 -14.06 -21.69
CA ASP A 227 13.52 -13.15 -20.80
C ASP A 227 14.07 -11.96 -21.61
N PRO A 228 13.69 -10.71 -21.28
CA PRO A 228 14.07 -9.53 -22.05
C PRO A 228 15.55 -9.16 -21.95
N VAL A 229 16.27 -9.67 -20.95
CA VAL A 229 17.70 -9.42 -20.70
C VAL A 229 18.55 -10.47 -21.39
N SER A 230 18.28 -11.75 -21.15
CA SER A 230 19.08 -12.86 -21.71
C SER A 230 18.63 -13.27 -23.12
N GLY A 231 17.40 -12.94 -23.51
CA GLY A 231 16.77 -13.40 -24.76
C GLY A 231 16.31 -14.86 -24.72
N GLN A 232 16.45 -15.55 -23.59
CA GLN A 232 16.06 -16.95 -23.46
C GLN A 232 14.54 -17.10 -23.61
N VAL A 233 14.13 -17.96 -24.55
CA VAL A 233 12.73 -18.36 -24.72
C VAL A 233 12.32 -19.29 -23.58
N LYS A 234 11.26 -18.95 -22.87
CA LYS A 234 10.68 -19.73 -21.77
C LYS A 234 9.61 -20.71 -22.25
N GLY A 235 8.87 -20.34 -23.30
CA GLY A 235 7.84 -21.20 -23.90
C GLY A 235 6.92 -20.45 -24.84
N GLU A 236 6.11 -21.21 -25.59
CA GLU A 236 5.05 -20.68 -26.44
C GLU A 236 3.70 -20.66 -25.71
N MET A 237 2.81 -19.78 -26.13
CA MET A 237 1.47 -19.63 -25.57
C MET A 237 0.44 -19.38 -26.66
N ASP A 238 -0.79 -19.87 -26.45
CA ASP A 238 -1.90 -19.66 -27.37
C ASP A 238 -2.50 -18.25 -27.27
N ALA A 239 -2.35 -17.62 -26.10
CA ALA A 239 -2.89 -16.30 -25.82
C ALA A 239 -2.09 -15.57 -24.74
N CYS A 240 -2.09 -14.24 -24.79
CA CYS A 240 -1.65 -13.39 -23.70
C CYS A 240 -2.58 -12.18 -23.52
N PHE A 241 -2.57 -11.65 -22.30
CA PHE A 241 -3.31 -10.46 -21.90
C PHE A 241 -2.31 -9.37 -21.51
N ILE A 242 -2.44 -8.20 -22.11
CA ILE A 242 -1.59 -7.05 -21.83
C ILE A 242 -2.45 -6.00 -21.15
N TYR A 243 -2.23 -5.83 -19.84
CA TYR A 243 -2.89 -4.78 -19.09
C TYR A 243 -2.22 -3.43 -19.32
N PRO A 244 -2.96 -2.33 -19.13
CA PRO A 244 -2.44 -0.98 -19.24
C PRO A 244 -1.22 -0.72 -18.36
N ALA A 245 -0.29 0.10 -18.85
CA ALA A 245 0.95 0.41 -18.11
C ALA A 245 0.75 1.39 -16.95
N LYS A 246 -0.47 1.95 -16.79
CA LYS A 246 -0.85 2.87 -15.71
C LYS A 246 -2.27 2.55 -15.22
N HIS A 247 -2.53 2.84 -13.95
CA HIS A 247 -3.87 2.64 -13.36
C HIS A 247 -4.90 3.66 -13.84
N PHE A 248 -4.48 4.90 -14.11
CA PHE A 248 -5.35 5.94 -14.67
C PHE A 248 -5.21 5.93 -16.18
N ILE A 249 -6.31 5.64 -16.87
CA ILE A 249 -6.40 5.58 -18.32
C ILE A 249 -7.59 6.44 -18.70
N SER A 250 -7.36 7.43 -19.55
CA SER A 250 -8.41 8.24 -20.15
C SER A 250 -8.37 7.99 -21.65
N SER A 251 -9.54 7.82 -22.28
CA SER A 251 -9.58 7.78 -23.74
C SER A 251 -9.39 9.21 -24.28
N ILE A 252 -8.68 9.35 -25.40
CA ILE A 252 -8.46 10.66 -26.05
C ILE A 252 -9.80 11.28 -26.49
N ASP A 253 -10.77 10.45 -26.88
CA ASP A 253 -12.09 10.91 -27.31
C ASP A 253 -12.88 11.56 -26.15
N ASP A 254 -12.67 11.11 -24.91
CA ASP A 254 -13.30 11.68 -23.72
C ASP A 254 -12.64 13.00 -23.26
N MET A 255 -11.46 13.36 -23.77
CA MET A 255 -10.69 14.50 -23.26
C MET A 255 -11.31 15.86 -23.62
N LYS A 256 -11.94 15.99 -24.79
CA LYS A 256 -12.60 17.25 -25.19
C LYS A 256 -13.78 17.59 -24.27
N GLU A 257 -14.62 16.59 -23.98
CA GLU A 257 -15.72 16.74 -23.04
C GLU A 257 -15.20 16.99 -21.63
N THR A 258 -14.12 16.31 -21.22
CA THR A 258 -13.48 16.52 -19.90
C THR A 258 -13.07 17.99 -19.74
N VAL A 259 -12.41 18.57 -20.75
CA VAL A 259 -11.97 19.96 -20.71
C VAL A 259 -13.16 20.92 -20.66
N GLN A 260 -14.24 20.65 -21.40
CA GLN A 260 -15.46 21.46 -21.32
C GLN A 260 -16.05 21.47 -19.90
N MET A 261 -16.15 20.30 -19.25
CA MET A 261 -16.65 20.20 -17.88
C MET A 261 -15.75 20.93 -16.87
N ILE A 262 -14.43 20.91 -17.07
CA ILE A 262 -13.48 21.69 -16.25
C ILE A 262 -13.71 23.19 -16.46
N GLU A 263 -13.91 23.62 -17.71
CA GLU A 263 -14.16 25.02 -18.06
C GLU A 263 -15.46 25.54 -17.43
N ASP A 264 -16.51 24.71 -17.42
CA ASP A 264 -17.81 25.07 -16.84
C ASP A 264 -17.70 25.24 -15.30
N GLU A 265 -17.06 24.28 -14.59
CA GLU A 265 -16.81 24.42 -13.15
C GLU A 265 -15.90 25.63 -12.84
N LEU A 266 -14.93 25.91 -13.72
CA LEU A 266 -14.07 27.09 -13.59
C LEU A 266 -14.89 28.38 -13.70
N LYS A 267 -15.78 28.50 -14.68
CA LYS A 267 -16.63 29.70 -14.86
C LYS A 267 -17.46 29.98 -13.61
N GLU A 268 -18.18 28.97 -13.11
CA GLU A 268 -18.99 29.08 -11.89
C GLU A 268 -18.14 29.51 -10.69
N ARG A 269 -16.98 28.88 -10.50
CA ARG A 269 -16.10 29.19 -9.36
C ARG A 269 -15.48 30.59 -9.46
N LEU A 270 -15.17 31.07 -10.67
CA LEU A 270 -14.65 32.43 -10.86
C LEU A 270 -15.71 33.49 -10.57
N GLU A 271 -16.96 33.26 -10.94
CA GLU A 271 -18.07 34.17 -10.60
C GLU A 271 -18.26 34.28 -9.08
N GLU A 272 -18.26 33.15 -8.38
CA GLU A 272 -18.32 33.09 -6.91
C GLU A 272 -17.18 33.90 -6.28
N LEU A 273 -15.91 33.60 -6.62
CA LEU A 273 -14.75 34.28 -6.05
C LEU A 273 -14.74 35.79 -6.34
N LYS A 274 -15.10 36.20 -7.56
CA LYS A 274 -15.18 37.63 -7.93
C LYS A 274 -16.30 38.34 -7.17
N SER A 275 -17.45 37.69 -6.97
CA SER A 275 -18.57 38.24 -6.20
C SER A 275 -18.23 38.46 -4.72
N GLU A 276 -17.33 37.64 -4.17
CA GLU A 276 -16.80 37.77 -2.79
C GLU A 276 -15.62 38.74 -2.67
N GLY A 277 -15.19 39.38 -3.76
CA GLY A 277 -14.03 40.28 -3.79
C GLY A 277 -12.67 39.58 -3.76
N LYS A 278 -12.63 38.25 -3.93
CA LYS A 278 -11.41 37.42 -3.95
C LYS A 278 -10.75 37.40 -5.32
N LEU A 279 -10.31 38.59 -5.77
CA LEU A 279 -9.79 38.79 -7.12
C LEU A 279 -8.47 38.06 -7.37
N LEU A 280 -7.59 37.98 -6.35
CA LEU A 280 -6.30 37.30 -6.45
C LEU A 280 -6.48 35.78 -6.60
N GLU A 281 -7.36 35.20 -5.77
CA GLU A 281 -7.72 33.79 -5.83
C GLU A 281 -8.35 33.44 -7.19
N ALA A 282 -9.23 34.30 -7.71
CA ALA A 282 -9.83 34.11 -9.03
C ALA A 282 -8.77 34.13 -10.13
N GLN A 283 -7.86 35.11 -10.14
CA GLN A 283 -6.79 35.20 -11.14
C GLN A 283 -5.85 33.99 -11.09
N ARG A 284 -5.49 33.55 -9.88
CA ARG A 284 -4.64 32.36 -9.64
C ARG A 284 -5.30 31.10 -10.20
N LEU A 285 -6.58 30.89 -9.87
CA LEU A 285 -7.36 29.74 -10.29
C LEU A 285 -7.51 29.70 -11.81
N GLU A 286 -7.86 30.84 -12.41
CA GLU A 286 -8.04 30.98 -13.85
C GLU A 286 -6.76 30.65 -14.61
N SER A 287 -5.63 31.26 -14.22
CA SER A 287 -4.35 31.09 -14.91
C SER A 287 -3.90 29.63 -14.89
N ARG A 288 -3.96 29.00 -13.71
CA ARG A 288 -3.54 27.61 -13.54
C ARG A 288 -4.46 26.63 -14.26
N THR A 289 -5.77 26.78 -14.10
CA THR A 289 -6.73 25.84 -14.70
C THR A 289 -6.69 25.91 -16.22
N LYS A 290 -6.51 27.11 -16.81
CA LYS A 290 -6.34 27.26 -18.26
C LYS A 290 -5.08 26.58 -18.78
N TYR A 291 -3.96 26.74 -18.08
CA TYR A 291 -2.72 26.03 -18.43
C TYR A 291 -2.90 24.50 -18.36
N ASP A 292 -3.52 23.99 -17.29
CA ASP A 292 -3.79 22.56 -17.15
C ASP A 292 -4.72 22.06 -18.28
N MET A 293 -5.75 22.83 -18.67
CA MET A 293 -6.64 22.51 -19.80
C MET A 293 -5.90 22.47 -21.15
N GLU A 294 -5.01 23.43 -21.43
CA GLU A 294 -4.18 23.43 -22.64
C GLU A 294 -3.31 22.17 -22.72
N MET A 295 -2.64 21.81 -21.62
CA MET A 295 -1.81 20.60 -21.54
C MET A 295 -2.62 19.32 -21.75
N LEU A 296 -3.83 19.25 -21.19
CA LEU A 296 -4.76 18.13 -21.38
C LEU A 296 -5.19 17.98 -22.85
N VAL A 297 -5.40 19.08 -23.58
CA VAL A 297 -5.76 19.04 -25.02
C VAL A 297 -4.58 18.59 -25.87
N GLU A 298 -3.39 19.13 -25.63
CA GLU A 298 -2.21 18.88 -26.46
C GLU A 298 -1.59 17.50 -26.22
N THR A 299 -1.57 17.04 -24.96
CA THR A 299 -0.81 15.84 -24.57
C THR A 299 -1.66 14.74 -23.96
N GLY A 300 -2.93 14.99 -23.65
CA GLY A 300 -3.78 14.08 -22.88
C GLY A 300 -3.39 13.99 -21.40
N TYR A 301 -2.46 14.83 -20.93
CA TYR A 301 -1.91 14.79 -19.58
C TYR A 301 -1.56 16.19 -19.07
N CYS A 302 -1.66 16.40 -17.75
CA CYS A 302 -1.14 17.61 -17.09
C CYS A 302 -0.54 17.25 -15.73
N SER A 303 0.30 18.13 -15.20
CA SER A 303 0.86 17.93 -13.86
C SER A 303 -0.23 18.07 -12.80
N GLY A 304 -0.42 17.01 -12.00
CA GLY A 304 -1.51 16.99 -11.01
C GLY A 304 -2.87 16.64 -11.60
N ILE A 305 -2.91 15.92 -12.74
CA ILE A 305 -4.14 15.43 -13.39
C ILE A 305 -5.12 14.75 -12.43
N GLU A 306 -4.63 14.12 -11.35
CA GLU A 306 -5.47 13.49 -10.34
C GLU A 306 -6.46 14.45 -9.67
N ASN A 307 -6.18 15.77 -9.65
CA ASN A 307 -7.09 16.79 -9.13
C ASN A 307 -8.35 16.94 -9.99
N TYR A 308 -8.33 16.46 -11.24
CA TYR A 308 -9.48 16.42 -12.14
C TYR A 308 -10.15 15.04 -12.19
N SER A 309 -9.71 14.08 -11.35
CA SER A 309 -10.16 12.68 -11.42
C SER A 309 -11.67 12.50 -11.35
N ARG A 310 -12.40 13.30 -10.54
CA ARG A 310 -13.87 13.26 -10.51
C ARG A 310 -14.48 13.51 -11.89
N ILE A 311 -13.98 14.54 -12.57
CA ILE A 311 -14.47 14.94 -13.89
C ILE A 311 -14.06 13.90 -14.93
N ILE A 312 -12.80 13.45 -14.91
CA ILE A 312 -12.28 12.41 -15.80
C ILE A 312 -13.13 11.13 -15.70
N ASP A 313 -13.45 10.69 -14.48
CA ASP A 313 -14.26 9.49 -14.23
C ASP A 313 -15.78 9.72 -14.40
N ARG A 314 -16.21 10.94 -14.74
CA ARG A 314 -17.62 11.36 -14.82
C ARG A 314 -18.43 11.04 -13.55
N ARG A 315 -17.78 11.12 -12.40
CA ARG A 315 -18.39 10.89 -11.07
C ARG A 315 -19.25 12.07 -10.65
N LYS A 316 -20.29 11.80 -9.86
CA LYS A 316 -21.09 12.85 -9.23
C LYS A 316 -20.27 13.57 -8.15
N PRO A 317 -20.53 14.87 -7.87
CA PRO A 317 -19.93 15.55 -6.73
C PRO A 317 -20.12 14.78 -5.43
N GLY A 318 -19.05 14.64 -4.64
CA GLY A 318 -19.04 13.89 -3.38
C GLY A 318 -18.98 12.36 -3.50
N GLU A 319 -19.22 11.79 -4.69
CA GLU A 319 -19.04 10.35 -4.94
C GLU A 319 -17.59 9.95 -4.65
N ARG A 320 -17.36 8.80 -4.01
CA ARG A 320 -16.00 8.32 -3.73
C ARG A 320 -15.24 7.92 -5.00
N PRO A 321 -13.90 8.03 -5.04
CA PRO A 321 -13.14 7.42 -6.11
C PRO A 321 -13.13 5.88 -5.99
N ALA A 322 -12.82 5.21 -7.08
CA ALA A 322 -12.48 3.79 -7.05
C ALA A 322 -11.13 3.61 -6.34
N CYS A 323 -10.94 2.46 -5.70
CA CYS A 323 -9.73 2.14 -4.94
C CYS A 323 -9.40 0.64 -5.10
N LEU A 324 -8.37 0.14 -4.42
CA LEU A 324 -7.96 -1.26 -4.55
C LEU A 324 -9.06 -2.22 -4.11
N LEU A 325 -9.88 -1.84 -3.12
CA LEU A 325 -10.97 -2.68 -2.63
C LEU A 325 -12.01 -2.98 -3.73
N ASP A 326 -12.20 -2.07 -4.69
CA ASP A 326 -13.14 -2.26 -5.80
C ASP A 326 -12.66 -3.33 -6.79
N TYR A 327 -11.35 -3.57 -6.90
CA TYR A 327 -10.79 -4.63 -7.75
C TYR A 327 -11.10 -6.04 -7.23
N PHE A 328 -11.45 -6.18 -5.94
CA PHE A 328 -11.89 -7.45 -5.36
C PHE A 328 -13.34 -7.81 -5.69
N ARG A 329 -14.13 -6.89 -6.27
CA ARG A 329 -15.54 -7.11 -6.68
C ARG A 329 -16.45 -7.65 -5.57
N GLY A 330 -16.17 -7.25 -4.33
CA GLY A 330 -16.99 -7.58 -3.16
C GLY A 330 -16.90 -9.03 -2.66
N ASN A 331 -16.00 -9.87 -3.18
CA ASN A 331 -15.82 -11.26 -2.72
C ASN A 331 -14.41 -11.50 -2.22
N TYR A 332 -14.09 -11.01 -1.02
CA TYR A 332 -12.76 -11.09 -0.45
C TYR A 332 -12.78 -11.12 1.08
N LEU A 333 -11.66 -11.55 1.66
CA LEU A 333 -11.40 -11.48 3.10
C LEU A 333 -10.45 -10.31 3.39
N LEU A 334 -10.88 -9.35 4.20
CA LEU A 334 -10.00 -8.34 4.77
C LEU A 334 -9.38 -8.87 6.06
N LEU A 335 -8.05 -8.82 6.18
CA LEU A 335 -7.34 -9.08 7.41
C LEU A 335 -6.61 -7.79 7.81
N VAL A 336 -6.92 -7.26 8.99
CA VAL A 336 -6.33 -6.00 9.48
C VAL A 336 -5.32 -6.34 10.56
N ASP A 337 -4.04 -6.29 10.18
CA ASP A 337 -2.91 -6.47 11.08
C ASP A 337 -2.72 -5.23 11.98
N GLU A 338 -2.37 -5.47 13.24
CA GLU A 338 -2.32 -4.48 14.31
C GLU A 338 -3.50 -3.49 14.26
N SER A 339 -4.72 -4.05 14.29
CA SER A 339 -5.97 -3.33 14.01
C SER A 339 -6.16 -2.06 14.84
N HIS A 340 -5.68 -2.07 16.08
CA HIS A 340 -5.76 -0.96 17.03
C HIS A 340 -4.96 0.27 16.58
N VAL A 341 -3.99 0.10 15.68
CA VAL A 341 -3.25 1.20 15.03
C VAL A 341 -3.74 1.42 13.61
N THR A 342 -3.94 0.34 12.86
CA THR A 342 -4.28 0.38 11.44
C THR A 342 -5.65 1.03 11.19
N LEU A 343 -6.67 0.73 11.99
CA LEU A 343 -8.01 1.31 11.79
C LEU A 343 -8.08 2.81 12.12
N PRO A 344 -7.47 3.32 13.22
CA PRO A 344 -7.34 4.76 13.43
C PRO A 344 -6.59 5.46 12.29
N GLN A 345 -5.54 4.85 11.74
CA GLN A 345 -4.82 5.42 10.60
C GLN A 345 -5.71 5.53 9.36
N VAL A 346 -6.44 4.46 9.00
CA VAL A 346 -7.43 4.45 7.91
C VAL A 346 -8.44 5.59 8.09
N ARG A 347 -8.98 5.76 9.31
CA ARG A 347 -9.92 6.84 9.65
C ARG A 347 -9.31 8.24 9.48
N GLY A 348 -8.04 8.40 9.85
CA GLY A 348 -7.32 9.68 9.81
C GLY A 348 -6.95 10.17 8.41
N MET A 349 -6.83 9.28 7.42
CA MET A 349 -6.33 9.65 6.08
C MET A 349 -7.20 10.70 5.39
N TYR A 350 -8.53 10.59 5.47
CA TYR A 350 -9.44 11.56 4.86
C TYR A 350 -9.36 12.94 5.51
N GLY A 351 -9.33 13.01 6.85
CA GLY A 351 -9.29 14.29 7.56
C GLY A 351 -8.05 15.12 7.22
N GLY A 352 -6.89 14.48 7.15
CA GLY A 352 -5.64 15.14 6.74
C GLY A 352 -5.66 15.61 5.28
N ASP A 353 -6.13 14.76 4.35
CA ASP A 353 -6.21 15.13 2.94
C ASP A 353 -7.20 16.29 2.70
N ARG A 354 -8.37 16.22 3.33
CA ARG A 354 -9.43 17.23 3.23
C ARG A 354 -8.96 18.59 3.73
N SER A 355 -8.38 18.66 4.93
CA SER A 355 -7.90 19.93 5.52
C SER A 355 -6.84 20.61 4.63
N ARG A 356 -5.91 19.84 4.07
CA ARG A 356 -4.90 20.34 3.13
C ARG A 356 -5.55 20.92 1.86
N LYS A 357 -6.48 20.19 1.25
CA LYS A 357 -7.10 20.58 -0.01
C LYS A 357 -8.12 21.70 0.12
N GLU A 358 -8.81 21.82 1.26
CA GLU A 358 -9.72 22.92 1.54
C GLU A 358 -9.00 24.27 1.47
N ASN A 359 -7.78 24.36 1.99
CA ASN A 359 -6.96 25.56 1.83
C ASN A 359 -6.63 25.83 0.36
N LEU A 360 -6.22 24.82 -0.42
CA LEU A 360 -5.94 25.00 -1.85
C LEU A 360 -7.16 25.52 -2.61
N VAL A 361 -8.36 25.00 -2.34
CA VAL A 361 -9.61 25.44 -2.99
C VAL A 361 -10.04 26.83 -2.52
N LYS A 362 -9.97 27.07 -1.21
CA LYS A 362 -10.34 28.36 -0.59
C LYS A 362 -9.51 29.51 -1.14
N TYR A 363 -8.22 29.28 -1.38
CA TYR A 363 -7.27 30.28 -1.86
C TYR A 363 -7.00 30.17 -3.38
N GLY A 364 -7.89 29.53 -4.15
CA GLY A 364 -7.84 29.57 -5.62
C GLY A 364 -6.65 28.86 -6.26
N PHE A 365 -6.04 27.87 -5.61
CA PHE A 365 -5.00 27.02 -6.21
C PHE A 365 -5.59 25.83 -6.98
N ARG A 366 -6.78 25.36 -6.61
CA ARG A 366 -7.48 24.22 -7.23
C ARG A 366 -9.00 24.44 -7.27
N LEU A 367 -9.67 23.78 -8.20
CA LEU A 367 -11.13 23.76 -8.29
C LEU A 367 -11.76 22.94 -7.14
N PRO A 368 -13.05 23.17 -6.80
CA PRO A 368 -13.77 22.38 -5.80
C PRO A 368 -13.75 20.87 -6.08
N SER A 369 -13.78 20.45 -7.35
CA SER A 369 -13.62 19.05 -7.77
C SER A 369 -12.38 18.34 -7.24
N ALA A 370 -11.30 19.08 -6.94
CA ALA A 370 -10.08 18.49 -6.41
C ALA A 370 -10.29 17.81 -5.03
N LEU A 371 -11.33 18.21 -4.29
CA LEU A 371 -11.71 17.60 -3.02
C LEU A 371 -12.31 16.20 -3.17
N ASP A 372 -12.82 15.85 -4.36
CA ASP A 372 -13.39 14.54 -4.67
C ASP A 372 -12.32 13.54 -5.15
N ASN A 373 -11.07 13.99 -5.29
CA ASN A 373 -9.89 13.14 -5.37
C ASN A 373 -9.36 12.88 -3.97
N ARG A 374 -9.89 11.88 -3.26
CA ARG A 374 -9.62 11.71 -1.82
C ARG A 374 -9.48 10.23 -1.48
N PRO A 375 -8.83 9.86 -0.36
CA PRO A 375 -9.02 8.53 0.19
C PRO A 375 -10.48 8.33 0.62
N LEU A 376 -10.86 7.08 0.84
CA LEU A 376 -12.16 6.74 1.40
C LEU A 376 -12.35 7.41 2.77
N VAL A 377 -13.58 7.86 3.04
CA VAL A 377 -13.98 8.14 4.43
C VAL A 377 -14.21 6.80 5.15
N PHE A 378 -14.14 6.79 6.48
CA PHE A 378 -14.21 5.55 7.24
C PHE A 378 -15.53 4.78 7.02
N ASP A 379 -16.66 5.49 6.91
CA ASP A 379 -17.96 4.87 6.63
C ASP A 379 -18.01 4.22 5.23
N GLU A 380 -17.38 4.83 4.23
CA GLU A 380 -17.24 4.23 2.89
C GLU A 380 -16.41 2.94 2.96
N PHE A 381 -15.32 2.95 3.73
CA PHE A 381 -14.50 1.77 3.97
C PHE A 381 -15.32 0.65 4.64
N GLU A 382 -16.05 0.94 5.73
CA GLU A 382 -16.91 -0.04 6.41
C GLU A 382 -17.98 -0.66 5.50
N ASN A 383 -18.54 0.15 4.59
CA ASN A 383 -19.60 -0.27 3.69
C ASN A 383 -19.11 -1.22 2.58
N ILE A 384 -17.86 -1.08 2.13
CA ILE A 384 -17.27 -1.91 1.07
C ILE A 384 -16.81 -3.27 1.58
N ILE A 385 -16.47 -3.38 2.87
CA ILE A 385 -16.02 -4.63 3.48
C ILE A 385 -17.10 -5.71 3.37
N ASP A 386 -16.75 -6.86 2.80
CA ASP A 386 -17.55 -8.09 2.85
C ASP A 386 -17.35 -8.81 4.19
N LYS A 387 -16.14 -9.32 4.42
CA LYS A 387 -15.72 -10.00 5.65
C LYS A 387 -14.40 -9.41 6.14
N ALA A 388 -14.29 -9.17 7.44
CA ALA A 388 -13.08 -8.66 8.05
C ALA A 388 -12.69 -9.42 9.33
N LEU A 389 -11.40 -9.72 9.42
CA LEU A 389 -10.73 -10.23 10.60
C LEU A 389 -9.78 -9.16 11.14
N PHE A 390 -10.07 -8.64 12.32
CA PHE A 390 -9.18 -7.76 13.05
C PHE A 390 -8.16 -8.61 13.81
N VAL A 391 -6.87 -8.28 13.69
CA VAL A 391 -5.79 -9.04 14.30
C VAL A 391 -4.99 -8.09 15.17
N SER A 392 -4.99 -8.33 16.48
CA SER A 392 -4.26 -7.48 17.43
C SER A 392 -4.02 -8.22 18.74
N ALA A 393 -2.93 -7.89 19.43
CA ALA A 393 -2.74 -8.29 20.82
C ALA A 393 -3.58 -7.43 21.80
N THR A 394 -3.95 -6.22 21.37
CA THR A 394 -4.66 -5.21 22.17
C THR A 394 -5.75 -4.55 21.32
N PRO A 395 -6.80 -5.29 20.92
CA PRO A 395 -7.88 -4.74 20.10
C PRO A 395 -8.52 -3.54 20.80
N SER A 396 -8.83 -2.48 20.04
CA SER A 396 -9.50 -1.31 20.61
C SER A 396 -11.02 -1.55 20.79
N ASP A 397 -11.69 -0.56 21.37
CA ASP A 397 -13.14 -0.60 21.60
C ASP A 397 -13.93 -0.82 20.32
N TYR A 398 -13.50 -0.24 19.20
CA TYR A 398 -14.18 -0.38 17.91
C TYR A 398 -14.23 -1.85 17.47
N GLU A 399 -13.10 -2.55 17.49
CA GLU A 399 -13.00 -3.96 17.11
C GLU A 399 -13.80 -4.85 18.04
N THR A 400 -13.71 -4.58 19.35
CA THR A 400 -14.39 -5.35 20.39
C THR A 400 -15.91 -5.19 20.28
N GLN A 401 -16.41 -3.99 20.01
CA GLN A 401 -17.84 -3.71 19.88
C GLN A 401 -18.43 -4.17 18.55
N LYS A 402 -17.67 -4.09 17.45
CA LYS A 402 -18.14 -4.47 16.10
C LYS A 402 -18.12 -5.97 15.85
N SER A 403 -17.23 -6.70 16.53
CA SER A 403 -17.02 -8.11 16.26
C SER A 403 -18.14 -8.99 16.81
N GLY A 404 -18.68 -9.85 15.97
CA GLY A 404 -19.65 -10.87 16.39
C GLY A 404 -19.00 -12.08 17.06
N ASN A 405 -17.67 -12.20 16.95
CA ASN A 405 -16.88 -13.25 17.55
C ASN A 405 -15.46 -12.72 17.86
N ILE A 406 -14.98 -12.99 19.07
CA ILE A 406 -13.61 -12.69 19.50
C ILE A 406 -12.98 -14.00 19.90
N VAL A 407 -11.87 -14.33 19.26
CA VAL A 407 -11.18 -15.60 19.42
C VAL A 407 -9.78 -15.32 19.93
N GLU A 408 -9.44 -15.94 21.05
CA GLU A 408 -8.16 -15.75 21.71
C GLU A 408 -7.10 -16.71 21.17
N GLN A 409 -5.87 -16.22 21.06
CA GLN A 409 -4.68 -17.01 20.76
C GLN A 409 -3.53 -16.50 21.64
N VAL A 410 -3.50 -17.02 22.87
CA VAL A 410 -2.61 -16.57 23.94
C VAL A 410 -1.43 -17.53 24.17
N ILE A 411 -1.51 -18.76 23.68
CA ILE A 411 -0.48 -19.77 23.88
C ILE A 411 0.56 -19.67 22.76
N ARG A 412 1.80 -19.32 23.12
CA ARG A 412 2.93 -19.33 22.19
C ARG A 412 3.34 -20.78 21.86
N PRO A 413 3.57 -21.13 20.57
CA PRO A 413 4.04 -22.47 20.20
C PRO A 413 5.34 -22.90 20.89
N THR A 414 6.19 -21.92 21.25
CA THR A 414 7.45 -22.12 21.96
C THR A 414 7.29 -22.38 23.46
N GLY A 415 6.09 -22.16 24.03
CA GLY A 415 5.84 -22.23 25.47
C GLY A 415 6.32 -21.01 26.26
N LEU A 416 6.78 -19.95 25.58
CA LEU A 416 7.18 -18.70 26.22
C LEU A 416 6.00 -18.04 26.95
N VAL A 417 6.22 -17.65 28.20
CA VAL A 417 5.23 -16.99 29.07
C VAL A 417 5.37 -15.47 29.01
N ASP A 418 4.29 -14.76 29.35
CA ASP A 418 4.37 -13.31 29.53
C ASP A 418 5.30 -12.94 30.70
N PRO A 419 6.01 -11.80 30.61
CA PRO A 419 6.96 -11.39 31.63
C PRO A 419 6.26 -11.01 32.93
N ARG A 420 6.98 -11.17 34.06
CA ARG A 420 6.50 -10.69 35.36
C ARG A 420 6.58 -9.16 35.41
N ILE A 421 5.53 -8.54 35.92
CA ILE A 421 5.44 -7.08 36.07
C ILE A 421 5.71 -6.71 37.54
N GLU A 422 6.61 -5.75 37.75
CA GLU A 422 6.91 -5.18 39.07
C GLU A 422 6.73 -3.66 39.02
N VAL A 423 6.09 -3.09 40.04
CA VAL A 423 5.89 -1.64 40.17
C VAL A 423 6.75 -1.13 41.33
N ARG A 424 7.68 -0.21 41.03
CA ARG A 424 8.64 0.35 41.99
C ARG A 424 8.44 1.87 42.19
N PRO A 425 8.78 2.45 43.35
CA PRO A 425 8.68 3.89 43.59
C PRO A 425 9.63 4.73 42.71
N ALA A 426 9.18 5.91 42.28
CA ALA A 426 9.95 6.77 41.37
C ALA A 426 11.18 7.46 42.00
N GLY A 427 11.27 7.54 43.33
CA GLY A 427 12.27 8.37 44.04
C GLY A 427 13.73 8.08 43.68
N ASN A 428 14.11 6.80 43.61
CA ASN A 428 15.47 6.34 43.24
C ASN A 428 15.46 5.49 41.96
N GLN A 429 14.54 5.79 41.02
CA GLN A 429 14.28 4.91 39.87
C GLN A 429 15.50 4.71 38.96
N VAL A 430 16.37 5.71 38.79
CA VAL A 430 17.53 5.61 37.89
C VAL A 430 18.61 4.71 38.51
N ASP A 431 18.90 4.88 39.80
CA ASP A 431 19.85 4.02 40.52
C ASP A 431 19.38 2.56 40.57
N ASP A 432 18.07 2.37 40.75
CA ASP A 432 17.44 1.06 40.72
C ASP A 432 17.54 0.41 39.33
N LEU A 433 17.23 1.17 38.28
CA LEU A 433 17.35 0.71 36.90
C LEU A 433 18.80 0.35 36.53
N ILE A 434 19.78 1.14 36.95
CA ILE A 434 21.21 0.85 36.74
C ILE A 434 21.59 -0.49 37.37
N LYS A 435 21.09 -0.81 38.56
CA LYS A 435 21.35 -2.10 39.20
C LYS A 435 20.74 -3.24 38.39
N GLU A 436 19.50 -3.12 37.95
CA GLU A 436 18.82 -4.14 37.14
C GLU A 436 19.52 -4.34 35.78
N VAL A 437 19.92 -3.27 35.11
CA VAL A 437 20.67 -3.33 33.84
C VAL A 437 21.99 -4.07 34.04
N ASN A 438 22.76 -3.74 35.08
CA ASN A 438 24.01 -4.44 35.38
C ASN A 438 23.81 -5.93 35.72
N LEU A 439 22.67 -6.31 36.31
CA LEU A 439 22.33 -7.72 36.53
C LEU A 439 22.08 -8.46 35.21
N ARG A 440 21.37 -7.84 34.27
CA ARG A 440 21.12 -8.42 32.93
C ARG A 440 22.39 -8.52 32.10
N ILE A 441 23.26 -7.50 32.15
CA ILE A 441 24.58 -7.52 31.48
C ILE A 441 25.41 -8.73 31.93
N LYS A 442 25.43 -9.05 33.23
CA LYS A 442 26.15 -10.23 33.76
C LYS A 442 25.63 -11.56 33.22
N ASN A 443 24.37 -11.61 32.81
CA ASN A 443 23.74 -12.78 32.20
C ASN A 443 23.83 -12.78 30.67
N ASN A 444 24.49 -11.78 30.07
CA ASN A 444 24.51 -11.54 28.62
C ASN A 444 23.09 -11.35 28.03
N GLU A 445 22.18 -10.75 28.80
CA GLU A 445 20.85 -10.33 28.38
C GLU A 445 20.87 -8.84 27.96
N ARG A 446 19.83 -8.36 27.28
CA ARG A 446 19.68 -6.96 26.85
C ARG A 446 18.54 -6.27 27.60
N VAL A 447 18.53 -4.94 27.59
CA VAL A 447 17.48 -4.16 28.27
C VAL A 447 16.88 -3.11 27.33
N LEU A 448 15.54 -3.03 27.35
CA LEU A 448 14.79 -1.95 26.73
C LEU A 448 14.25 -1.00 27.80
N VAL A 449 14.44 0.30 27.61
CA VAL A 449 13.95 1.34 28.52
C VAL A 449 13.12 2.34 27.74
N THR A 450 11.90 2.61 28.20
CA THR A 450 11.03 3.61 27.59
C THR A 450 10.94 4.88 28.43
N THR A 451 11.18 6.04 27.82
CA THR A 451 11.02 7.37 28.43
C THR A 451 9.87 8.13 27.77
N LEU A 452 9.51 9.29 28.34
CA LEU A 452 8.40 10.12 27.83
C LEU A 452 8.82 11.12 26.75
N THR A 453 10.09 11.54 26.71
CA THR A 453 10.56 12.58 25.81
C THR A 453 11.91 12.22 25.18
N LYS A 454 12.19 12.78 24.00
CA LYS A 454 13.47 12.60 23.28
C LYS A 454 14.65 13.00 24.15
N LYS A 455 14.54 14.18 24.74
CA LYS A 455 15.54 14.70 25.67
C LYS A 455 15.80 13.77 26.85
N MET A 456 14.76 13.17 27.45
CA MET A 456 14.97 12.18 28.52
C MET A 456 15.67 10.91 28.03
N ALA A 457 15.39 10.44 26.81
CA ALA A 457 16.09 9.29 26.24
C ALA A 457 17.58 9.60 25.99
N GLU A 458 17.87 10.77 25.43
CA GLU A 458 19.21 11.26 25.17
C GLU A 458 20.00 11.48 26.48
N ASP A 459 19.41 12.20 27.45
CA ASP A 459 20.00 12.49 28.75
C ASP A 459 20.29 11.20 29.53
N LEU A 460 19.36 10.24 29.54
CA LEU A 460 19.54 8.95 30.22
C LEU A 460 20.61 8.10 29.55
N SER A 461 20.67 8.10 28.21
CA SER A 461 21.72 7.38 27.48
C SER A 461 23.10 8.00 27.72
N GLY A 462 23.19 9.33 27.79
CA GLY A 462 24.40 10.04 28.19
C GLY A 462 24.86 9.63 29.60
N TYR A 463 23.94 9.68 30.56
CA TYR A 463 24.23 9.29 31.94
C TYR A 463 24.67 7.82 32.06
N PHE A 464 24.04 6.91 31.31
CA PHE A 464 24.41 5.48 31.29
C PHE A 464 25.85 5.29 30.79
N LYS A 465 26.27 6.04 29.76
CA LYS A 465 27.65 6.00 29.27
C LYS A 465 28.64 6.49 30.32
N ASP A 466 28.30 7.57 31.05
CA ASP A 466 29.16 8.13 32.10
C ASP A 466 29.40 7.13 33.26
N VAL A 467 28.41 6.30 33.58
CA VAL A 467 28.52 5.25 34.61
C VAL A 467 29.01 3.89 34.06
N GLY A 468 29.43 3.85 32.79
CA GLY A 468 30.05 2.67 32.17
C GLY A 468 29.09 1.63 31.59
N ILE A 469 27.82 1.98 31.38
CA ILE A 469 26.83 1.14 30.69
C ILE A 469 26.81 1.51 29.20
N ASN A 470 27.09 0.55 28.33
CA ASN A 470 26.96 0.74 26.89
C ASN A 470 25.48 0.84 26.51
N SER A 471 25.04 2.07 26.23
CA SER A 471 23.67 2.35 25.81
C SER A 471 23.61 3.16 24.52
N ARG A 472 22.51 2.99 23.78
CA ARG A 472 22.11 3.87 22.68
C ARG A 472 20.66 4.29 22.87
N TYR A 473 20.24 5.34 22.18
CA TYR A 473 18.85 5.79 22.19
C TYR A 473 18.15 5.57 20.85
N LEU A 474 16.81 5.53 20.86
CA LEU A 474 15.98 5.41 19.66
C LEU A 474 14.74 6.32 19.70
N HIS A 475 14.71 7.34 18.83
CA HIS A 475 13.55 8.22 18.65
C HIS A 475 13.26 8.53 17.17
N SER A 476 12.19 9.27 16.90
CA SER A 476 11.60 9.44 15.57
C SER A 476 12.40 10.25 14.55
N GLU A 477 13.56 10.78 14.90
CA GLU A 477 14.44 11.51 13.96
C GLU A 477 15.57 10.63 13.42
N ILE A 478 15.78 9.46 14.02
CA ILE A 478 16.73 8.48 13.52
C ILE A 478 16.17 7.87 12.23
N GLU A 479 17.00 7.84 11.20
CA GLU A 479 16.60 7.30 9.91
C GLU A 479 16.28 5.81 10.01
N THR A 480 15.44 5.31 9.09
CA THR A 480 14.98 3.91 9.15
C THR A 480 16.14 2.92 8.98
N ILE A 481 17.15 3.26 8.16
CA ILE A 481 18.36 2.44 7.98
C ILE A 481 19.16 2.38 9.28
N GLU A 482 19.42 3.52 9.90
CA GLU A 482 20.17 3.59 11.16
C GLU A 482 19.45 2.85 12.29
N ARG A 483 18.11 2.90 12.32
CA ARG A 483 17.30 2.11 13.27
C ARG A 483 17.55 0.60 13.14
N VAL A 484 17.62 0.08 11.91
CA VAL A 484 17.90 -1.35 11.68
C VAL A 484 19.31 -1.71 12.16
N GLU A 485 20.28 -0.83 11.94
CA GLU A 485 21.64 -1.02 12.44
C GLU A 485 21.71 -1.01 13.96
N ILE A 486 21.05 -0.06 14.64
CA ILE A 486 20.97 0.01 16.10
C ILE A 486 20.38 -1.27 16.68
N ILE A 487 19.27 -1.78 16.12
CA ILE A 487 18.65 -3.03 16.59
C ILE A 487 19.59 -4.21 16.37
N ARG A 488 20.24 -4.29 15.19
CA ARG A 488 21.22 -5.35 14.89
C ARG A 488 22.40 -5.32 15.86
N ASP A 489 22.91 -4.14 16.17
CA ASP A 489 24.04 -3.94 17.07
C ASP A 489 23.66 -4.33 18.52
N LEU A 490 22.44 -4.03 18.97
CA LEU A 490 21.92 -4.50 20.27
C LEU A 490 21.95 -6.04 20.34
N ARG A 491 21.45 -6.70 19.28
CA ARG A 491 21.41 -8.17 19.18
C ARG A 491 22.80 -8.80 19.18
N LYS A 492 23.77 -8.16 18.52
CA LYS A 492 25.17 -8.58 18.52
C LYS A 492 25.87 -8.37 19.87
N GLY A 493 25.31 -7.55 20.76
CA GLY A 493 25.95 -7.17 22.01
C GLY A 493 27.01 -6.08 21.87
N GLU A 494 26.94 -5.27 20.82
CA GLU A 494 27.77 -4.06 20.70
C GLU A 494 27.41 -3.02 21.78
N PHE A 495 26.18 -3.10 22.29
CA PHE A 495 25.71 -2.39 23.47
C PHE A 495 24.61 -3.19 24.17
N ASP A 496 24.32 -2.84 25.43
CA ASP A 496 23.50 -3.67 26.32
C ASP A 496 22.09 -3.11 26.55
N CYS A 497 21.94 -1.78 26.46
CA CYS A 497 20.70 -1.08 26.78
C CYS A 497 20.23 -0.15 25.65
N LEU A 498 18.99 -0.30 25.19
CA LEU A 498 18.35 0.58 24.22
C LEU A 498 17.27 1.42 24.89
N ILE A 499 17.44 2.74 24.85
CA ILE A 499 16.54 3.71 25.50
C ILE A 499 15.71 4.40 24.43
N GLY A 500 14.39 4.29 24.46
CA GLY A 500 13.53 4.86 23.44
C GLY A 500 12.25 5.46 24.00
N ILE A 501 11.35 5.81 23.10
CA ILE A 501 10.02 6.36 23.44
C ILE A 501 8.96 5.37 22.94
N ASN A 502 8.30 5.70 21.82
CA ASN A 502 7.23 4.88 21.24
C ASN A 502 7.74 3.84 20.23
N LEU A 503 9.02 3.89 19.85
CA LEU A 503 9.59 3.00 18.85
C LEU A 503 9.98 1.61 19.39
N LEU A 504 9.88 1.40 20.71
CA LEU A 504 10.19 0.14 21.40
C LEU A 504 8.96 -0.76 21.61
N ARG A 505 7.99 -0.70 20.69
CA ARG A 505 6.71 -1.41 20.81
C ARG A 505 6.60 -2.50 19.75
N GLU A 506 5.69 -2.33 18.79
CA GLU A 506 5.31 -3.34 17.80
C GLU A 506 6.41 -3.60 16.77
N GLY A 507 6.51 -4.85 16.34
CA GLY A 507 7.45 -5.29 15.29
C GLY A 507 8.91 -5.43 15.72
N LEU A 508 9.22 -5.33 17.02
CA LEU A 508 10.54 -5.64 17.56
C LEU A 508 10.55 -7.02 18.19
N ASP A 509 11.08 -8.00 17.46
CA ASP A 509 11.33 -9.34 17.97
C ASP A 509 12.83 -9.49 18.26
N ILE A 510 13.18 -9.41 19.55
CA ILE A 510 14.56 -9.40 20.04
C ILE A 510 14.66 -10.44 21.16
N PRO A 511 14.95 -11.72 20.85
CA PRO A 511 15.00 -12.80 21.84
C PRO A 511 16.05 -12.60 22.93
N GLU A 512 17.03 -11.72 22.69
CA GLU A 512 18.10 -11.41 23.62
C GLU A 512 17.67 -10.45 24.75
N VAL A 513 16.47 -9.86 24.69
CA VAL A 513 15.89 -8.90 25.67
C VAL A 513 15.09 -9.59 26.75
#